data_AF-A0A4Q7FSQ4-F1
#
_entry.id   AF-A0A4Q7FSQ4-F1
#
_cell.length_a   1.000
_cell.length_b   1.000
_cell.length_c   1.000
_cell.angle_alpha   90.00
_cell.angle_beta   90.00
_cell.angle_gamma   90.00
#
_symmetry.space_group_name_H-M   'P 1'
#
loop_
_entity.id
_entity.type
_entity.pdbx_description
1 polymer ?
#
loop_
_entity_poly.entity_id
_entity_poly.type
_entity_poly.pdbx_seq_one_letter_code
_entity_poly.pdbx_strand_id
1 'polypeptide(L)' 'VASWIAFYNDRRLHQALGYRTPMAVWRERMHADKAVDMVDNAAALTTCPQQLQQTESLAA' A
#
# COMPACT_ATOMS: atom_id res chain seq x y z
N VAL A 1 6.80 16.91 -14.89
CA VAL A 1 6.09 15.89 -14.06
C VAL A 1 6.16 16.23 -12.57
N ALA A 2 7.35 16.37 -11.97
CA ALA A 2 7.49 16.66 -10.53
C ALA A 2 6.77 17.95 -10.06
N SER A 3 6.86 19.04 -10.82
CA SER A 3 6.18 20.31 -10.50
C SER A 3 4.65 20.18 -10.48
N TRP A 4 4.09 19.40 -11.40
CA TRP A 4 2.66 19.12 -11.44
C TRP A 4 2.20 18.30 -10.23
N ILE A 5 2.98 17.27 -9.87
CA ILE A 5 2.68 16.42 -8.70
C ILE A 5 2.70 17.28 -7.42
N ALA A 6 3.72 18.13 -7.24
CA ALA A 6 3.80 19.02 -6.07
C ALA A 6 2.62 20.00 -6.03
N PHE A 7 2.26 20.61 -7.17
CA PHE A 7 1.10 21.48 -7.23
C PHE A 7 -0.21 20.76 -6.86
N TYR A 8 -0.43 19.57 -7.43
CA TYR A 8 -1.65 18.79 -7.19
C TYR A 8 -1.78 18.40 -5.71
N ASN A 9 -0.70 17.90 -5.11
CA ASN A 9 -0.71 17.40 -3.74
C ASN A 9 -0.77 18.52 -2.70
N ASP A 10 -0.04 19.62 -2.92
CA ASP A 10 0.22 20.60 -1.86
C ASP A 10 -0.54 21.92 -2.04
N ARG A 11 -1.05 22.21 -3.24
CA ARG A 11 -1.63 23.54 -3.55
C ARG A 11 -3.05 23.49 -4.12
N ARG A 12 -3.43 22.42 -4.81
CA ARG A 12 -4.76 22.31 -5.42
C ARG A 12 -5.82 21.98 -4.38
N LEU A 13 -6.75 22.90 -4.14
CA LEU A 13 -7.90 22.67 -3.28
C LEU A 13 -8.96 21.85 -4.02
N HIS A 14 -9.57 20.89 -3.31
CA HIS A 14 -10.61 20.03 -3.87
C HIS A 14 -11.91 20.21 -3.07
N GLN A 15 -13.00 20.59 -3.75
CA GLN A 15 -14.32 20.78 -3.12
C GLN A 15 -14.80 19.51 -2.41
N ALA A 16 -14.60 18.33 -3.02
CA ALA A 16 -14.93 17.03 -2.42
C ALA A 16 -14.16 16.74 -1.11
N LEU A 17 -13.04 17.43 -0.87
CA LEU A 17 -12.24 17.33 0.35
C LEU A 17 -12.52 18.47 1.34
N GLY A 18 -13.60 19.23 1.14
CA GLY A 18 -13.92 20.42 1.94
C GLY A 18 -12.95 21.57 1.66
N TYR A 19 -12.54 21.74 0.40
CA TYR A 19 -11.53 22.72 -0.01
C TYR A 19 -10.16 22.56 0.67
N ARG A 20 -9.79 21.33 1.00
CA ARG A 20 -8.44 20.98 1.47
C ARG A 20 -7.60 20.39 0.33
N THR A 21 -6.29 20.35 0.54
CA THR A 21 -5.35 19.74 -0.41
C THR A 21 -5.27 18.22 -0.20
N PRO A 22 -4.97 17.44 -1.25
CA PRO A 22 -4.83 15.99 -1.13
C PRO A 22 -3.82 15.57 -0.05
N MET A 23 -2.66 16.25 0.03
CA MET A 23 -1.61 15.91 1.01
C MET A 23 -2.03 16.22 2.45
N ALA A 24 -2.87 17.23 2.67
CA ALA A 24 -3.39 17.53 4.00
C ALA A 24 -4.32 16.41 4.50
N VAL A 25 -5.24 15.95 3.65
CA VAL A 25 -6.17 14.85 3.99
C VAL A 25 -5.42 13.53 4.17
N TRP A 26 -4.42 13.25 3.34
CA TRP A 26 -3.62 12.02 3.46
C TRP A 26 -2.83 11.99 4.78
N ARG A 27 -2.15 13.09 5.16
CA ARG A 27 -1.43 13.17 6.43
C ARG A 27 -2.35 13.04 7.64
N GLU A 28 -3.49 13.73 7.64
CA GLU A 28 -4.49 13.64 8.70
C GLU A 28 -4.91 12.17 8.95
N ARG A 29 -5.16 11.41 7.88
CA ARG A 29 -5.53 9.99 7.98
C ARG A 29 -4.38 9.10 8.43
N MET A 30 -3.17 9.29 7.90
CA MET A 30 -2.00 8.51 8.31
C MET A 30 -1.63 8.69 9.79
N HIS A 31 -1.94 9.85 10.38
CA HIS A 31 -1.75 10.08 11.81
C HIS A 31 -2.93 9.58 12.67
N ALA A 32 -4.12 9.42 12.08
CA ALA A 32 -5.33 8.98 12.77
C ALA A 32 -5.55 7.46 12.70
N ASP A 33 -5.10 6.81 11.62
CA ASP A 33 -5.21 5.37 11.46
C ASP A 33 -4.14 4.68 12.33
N LYS A 34 -4.62 3.87 13.28
CA LYS A 34 -3.80 2.84 13.93
C LYS A 34 -3.17 2.01 12.82
N ALA A 35 -1.86 1.71 12.92
CA ALA A 35 -1.17 0.87 11.95
C ALA A 35 -2.05 -0.34 11.63
N VAL A 36 -2.64 -0.35 10.43
CA VAL A 36 -3.34 -1.53 9.93
C VAL A 36 -2.27 -2.58 9.86
N ASP A 37 -2.41 -3.63 10.67
CA ASP A 37 -1.49 -4.75 10.67
C ASP A 37 -1.45 -5.25 9.23
N MET A 38 -0.33 -4.97 8.56
CA MET A 38 -0.15 -5.31 7.16
C MET A 38 0.02 -6.81 7.15
N VAL A 39 -1.09 -7.55 6.95
CA VAL A 39 -1.04 -9.00 6.81
C VAL A 39 -0.15 -9.28 5.60
N ASP A 40 1.03 -9.87 5.86
CA ASP A 40 1.92 -10.34 4.82
C ASP A 40 1.25 -11.51 4.09
N ASN A 41 0.49 -11.15 3.07
CA ASN A 41 -0.27 -12.08 2.26
C ASN A 41 0.57 -12.66 1.11
N ALA A 42 1.89 -12.44 1.11
CA ALA A 42 2.78 -12.99 0.10
C ALA A 42 2.66 -14.52 0.07
N ALA A 43 2.60 -15.18 1.23
CA ALA A 43 2.47 -16.64 1.31
C ALA A 43 1.15 -17.18 0.73
N ALA A 44 0.11 -16.36 0.56
CA ALA A 44 -1.18 -16.78 0.01
C ALA A 44 -1.29 -16.57 -1.51
N LEU A 45 -0.30 -15.96 -2.16
CA LEU A 45 -0.32 -15.77 -3.60
C LEU A 45 0.04 -17.08 -4.30
N THR A 46 -0.81 -17.52 -5.23
CA THR A 46 -0.55 -18.68 -6.10
C THR A 46 0.67 -18.54 -7.00
N THR A 47 1.21 -17.32 -7.14
CA THR A 47 2.42 -17.01 -7.90
C THR A 47 3.65 -16.80 -7.01
N CYS A 48 3.50 -16.87 -5.68
CA CYS A 48 4.69 -16.88 -4.84
C CYS A 48 5.42 -18.20 -5.04
N PRO A 49 6.76 -18.17 -5.23
CA PRO A 49 7.52 -19.37 -5.47
C PRO A 49 7.37 -20.27 -4.24
N GLN A 50 6.51 -21.27 -4.35
CA GLN A 50 6.39 -22.34 -3.37
C GLN A 50 7.79 -22.91 -3.23
N GLN A 51 8.35 -22.80 -2.03
CA GLN A 51 9.56 -23.50 -1.65
C GLN A 51 9.33 -24.97 -2.02
N LEU A 52 9.96 -25.41 -3.12
CA LEU A 52 9.94 -26.78 -3.59
C LEU A 52 10.46 -27.64 -2.45
N GLN A 53 9.55 -28.12 -1.59
CA GLN A 53 9.85 -29.20 -0.68
C GLN A 53 10.14 -30.40 -1.56
N GLN A 54 11.43 -30.64 -1.76
CA GLN A 54 11.96 -31.92 -2.18
C GLN A 54 11.54 -32.93 -1.11
N THR A 55 10.36 -33.51 -1.26
CA THR A 55 10.05 -34.76 -0.60
C THR A 55 10.71 -35.84 -1.44
N GLU A 56 11.88 -36.27 -0.98
CA GLU A 56 12.56 -37.48 -1.41
C GLU A 56 11.56 -38.62 -1.54
N SER A 57 11.50 -39.21 -2.74
CA SER A 57 10.82 -40.49 -2.94
C SER A 57 11.61 -41.55 -2.19
N LEU A 58 11.11 -42.00 -1.04
CA LEU A 58 11.60 -43.25 -0.46
C LEU A 58 10.77 -44.40 -1.04
N ALA A 59 11.34 -45.06 -2.04
CA ALA A 59 10.92 -46.37 -2.50
C ALA A 59 11.61 -47.44 -1.63
N ALA A 60 10.80 -48.32 -1.02
CA ALA A 60 10.98 -49.78 -0.82
C ALA A 60 10.10 -50.25 0.35
#